data_AF-A0A7K1GZK1-F1
#
_entry.id   AF-A0A7K1GZK1-F1
#
_cell.length_a   1.000
_cell.length_b   1.000
_cell.length_c   1.000
_cell.angle_alpha   90.00
_cell.angle_beta   90.00
_cell.angle_gamma   90.00
#
_symmetry.space_group_name_H-M   'P 1'
#
loop_
_entity.id
_entity.type
_entity.pdbx_description
1 polymer ?
#
loop_
_entity_poly.entity_id
_entity_poly.type
_entity_poly.pdbx_seq_one_letter_code
_entity_poly.pdbx_strand_id
1 'polypeptide(L)'
;MDSIDLVLGELPMPPYVTAEDVGFAVKAVTVHAAEQWPDGPRCRNDRAPHPCRLHRWGRRVLDRRGLSERQVRALIAEQEAPRR
;
A
#
# COMPACT_ATOMS: atom_id res chain seq x y z
N MET A 1 16.32 3.19 5.21
CA MET A 1 15.26 4.18 5.43
C MET A 1 15.83 5.50 4.98
N ASP A 2 15.39 6.02 3.84
CA ASP A 2 16.01 7.20 3.22
C ASP A 2 15.81 8.44 4.12
N SER A 3 16.76 9.38 4.11
CA SER A 3 16.72 10.57 5.00
C SER A 3 15.42 11.38 4.88
N ILE A 4 14.76 11.32 3.72
CA ILE A 4 13.47 11.98 3.47
C ILE A 4 12.33 11.26 4.23
N ASP A 5 12.35 9.93 4.33
CA ASP A 5 11.35 9.15 5.07
C ASP A 5 11.41 9.44 6.57
N LEU A 6 12.59 9.72 7.11
CA LEU A 6 12.78 10.09 8.52
C LEU A 6 12.19 11.47 8.84
N VAL A 7 12.26 12.42 7.90
CA VAL A 7 11.73 13.78 8.08
C VAL A 7 10.21 13.83 7.89
N LEU A 8 9.68 13.10 6.91
CA LEU A 8 8.26 13.13 6.58
C LEU A 8 7.41 12.19 7.46
N GLY A 9 8.02 11.19 8.11
CA GLY A 9 7.32 10.22 8.95
C GLY A 9 6.30 9.36 8.18
N GLU A 10 5.51 8.58 8.91
CA GLU A 10 4.41 7.81 8.32
C GLU A 10 3.20 8.69 7.96
N LEU A 11 2.42 8.29 6.96
CA LEU A 11 1.15 8.95 6.69
C LEU A 11 0.20 8.78 7.89
N PRO A 12 -0.54 9.84 8.27
CA PRO A 12 -1.48 9.77 9.37
C PRO A 12 -2.60 8.79 9.07
N MET A 13 -3.05 8.08 10.11
CA MET A 13 -4.22 7.22 10.01
C MET A 13 -5.47 8.03 10.29
N PRO A 14 -6.58 7.79 9.56
CA PRO A 14 -7.86 8.37 9.95
C PRO A 14 -8.28 7.81 11.33
N PRO A 15 -9.02 8.59 12.14
CA PRO A 15 -9.48 8.14 13.46
C PRO A 15 -10.41 6.91 13.37
N TYR A 16 -11.14 6.78 12.25
CA TYR A 16 -11.97 5.64 11.91
C TYR A 16 -11.72 5.26 10.45
N VAL A 17 -11.61 3.96 10.16
CA VAL A 17 -11.43 3.46 8.79
C VAL A 17 -12.80 3.23 8.15
N THR A 18 -13.05 3.91 7.04
CA THR A 18 -14.28 3.79 6.23
C THR A 18 -14.13 2.76 5.11
N ALA A 19 -15.23 2.46 4.40
CA ALA A 19 -15.17 1.61 3.21
C ALA A 19 -14.39 2.28 2.06
N GLU A 20 -14.43 3.61 1.96
CA GLU A 20 -13.67 4.36 0.97
C GLU A 20 -12.16 4.27 1.24
N ASP A 21 -11.75 4.40 2.52
CA ASP A 21 -10.36 4.22 2.92
C ASP A 21 -9.82 2.84 2.54
N VAL A 22 -10.65 1.78 2.65
CA VAL A 22 -10.28 0.44 2.19
C VAL A 22 -10.03 0.44 0.68
N GLY A 23 -10.88 1.09 -0.11
CA GLY A 23 -10.67 1.23 -1.55
C GLY A 23 -9.35 1.93 -1.89
N PHE A 24 -9.04 3.04 -1.21
CA PHE A 24 -7.76 3.73 -1.37
C PHE A 24 -6.58 2.88 -0.90
N ALA A 25 -6.72 2.14 0.19
CA ALA A 25 -5.69 1.28 0.72
C ALA A 25 -5.36 0.11 -0.21
N VAL A 26 -6.37 -0.54 -0.79
CA VAL A 26 -6.19 -1.57 -1.83
C VAL A 26 -5.45 -0.96 -3.02
N LYS A 27 -5.87 0.20 -3.51
CA LYS A 27 -5.17 0.90 -4.61
C LYS A 27 -3.72 1.22 -4.25
N ALA A 28 -3.45 1.67 -3.02
CA ALA A 28 -2.11 1.98 -2.56
C ALA A 28 -1.21 0.75 -2.58
N VAL A 29 -1.66 -0.40 -2.06
CA VAL A 29 -0.84 -1.62 -2.06
C VAL A 29 -0.66 -2.22 -3.45
N THR A 30 -1.66 -2.08 -4.34
CA THR A 30 -1.56 -2.51 -5.74
C THR A 30 -0.59 -1.63 -6.52
N VAL A 31 -0.80 -0.31 -6.55
CA VAL A 31 0.03 0.62 -7.35
C VAL A 31 1.46 0.66 -6.84
N HIS A 32 1.65 0.66 -5.51
CA HIS A 32 2.95 0.72 -4.86
C HIS A 32 3.51 -0.66 -4.50
N ALA A 33 3.19 -1.69 -5.29
CA ALA A 33 3.75 -3.02 -5.18
C ALA A 33 5.29 -3.01 -5.31
N ALA A 34 5.94 -4.03 -4.75
CA ALA A 34 7.36 -4.25 -4.93
C ALA A 34 7.67 -4.65 -6.38
N GLU A 35 8.74 -4.09 -6.92
CA GLU A 35 9.36 -4.48 -8.18
C GLU A 35 10.84 -4.78 -7.91
N GLN A 36 11.37 -5.84 -8.54
CA GLN A 36 12.76 -6.23 -8.33
C GLN A 36 13.69 -5.39 -9.20
N TRP A 37 14.63 -4.69 -8.56
CA TRP A 37 15.65 -3.88 -9.20
C TRP A 37 17.05 -4.42 -8.86
N PRO A 38 18.12 -4.02 -9.58
CA PRO A 38 19.48 -4.49 -9.31
C PRO A 38 19.98 -4.21 -7.89
N ASP A 39 19.49 -3.12 -7.26
CA ASP A 39 19.86 -2.67 -5.91
C ASP A 39 18.91 -3.18 -4.81
N GLY A 40 17.88 -3.96 -5.16
CA GLY A 40 16.90 -4.50 -4.22
C GLY A 40 15.45 -4.22 -4.62
N PRO A 41 14.45 -4.63 -3.81
CA PRO A 41 13.05 -4.35 -4.09
C PRO A 41 12.74 -2.85 -3.94
N ARG A 42 12.20 -2.24 -4.99
CA ARG A 42 11.75 -0.85 -5.00
C ARG A 42 10.27 -0.76 -5.26
N CYS A 43 9.64 0.30 -4.81
CA CYS A 43 8.24 0.57 -5.13
C CYS A 43 8.12 0.83 -6.63
N ARG A 44 7.28 0.05 -7.32
CA ARG A 44 7.02 0.19 -8.76
C ARG A 44 6.66 1.62 -9.18
N ASN A 45 5.85 2.32 -8.39
CA ASN A 45 5.42 3.68 -8.68
C ASN A 45 6.45 4.74 -8.27
N ASP A 46 6.81 4.80 -6.98
CA ASP A 46 7.63 5.89 -6.43
C ASP A 46 9.13 5.70 -6.64
N ARG A 47 9.56 4.48 -6.98
CA ARG A 47 10.96 4.03 -7.03
C ARG A 47 11.74 4.16 -5.72
N ALA A 48 11.10 4.53 -4.62
CA ALA A 48 11.68 4.48 -3.28
C ALA A 48 11.90 3.02 -2.83
N PRO A 49 12.77 2.76 -1.83
CA PRO A 49 12.89 1.44 -1.22
C PRO A 49 11.52 0.89 -0.80
N HIS A 50 11.23 -0.35 -1.18
CA HIS A 50 9.96 -0.99 -0.82
C HIS A 50 10.05 -1.61 0.60
N PRO A 51 9.02 -1.48 1.45
CA PRO A 51 7.74 -0.81 1.19
C PRO A 51 7.85 0.71 1.31
N CYS A 52 7.29 1.47 0.36
CA CYS A 52 7.23 2.93 0.46
C CYS A 52 6.10 3.39 1.40
N ARG A 53 6.05 4.69 1.72
CA ARG A 53 5.09 5.28 2.67
C ARG A 53 3.62 4.98 2.34
N LEU A 54 3.23 5.09 1.06
CA LEU A 54 1.86 4.80 0.63
C LEU A 54 1.51 3.32 0.72
N HIS A 55 2.46 2.44 0.40
CA HIS A 55 2.27 1.00 0.61
C HIS A 55 2.07 0.68 2.10
N ARG A 56 2.94 1.21 2.98
CA ARG A 56 2.84 1.01 4.43
C ARG A 56 1.52 1.54 5.00
N TRP A 57 1.07 2.71 4.55
CA TRP A 57 -0.23 3.27 4.92
C TRP A 57 -1.39 2.37 4.51
N GLY A 58 -1.41 1.90 3.26
CA GLY A 58 -2.45 0.99 2.78
C GLY A 58 -2.53 -0.28 3.62
N ARG A 59 -1.38 -0.88 3.95
CA ARG A 59 -1.32 -2.06 4.83
C ARG A 59 -1.90 -1.78 6.22
N ARG A 60 -1.53 -0.67 6.86
CA ARG A 60 -2.07 -0.28 8.17
C ARG A 60 -3.59 -0.06 8.15
N VAL A 61 -4.15 0.50 7.07
CA VAL A 61 -5.61 0.66 6.90
C VAL A 61 -6.31 -0.69 6.79
N LEU A 62 -5.79 -1.60 5.97
CA LEU A 62 -6.36 -2.95 5.78
C LEU A 62 -6.27 -3.78 7.07
N ASP A 63 -5.14 -3.69 7.78
CA ASP A 63 -4.94 -4.33 9.09
C ASP A 63 -5.92 -3.80 10.13
N ARG A 64 -6.13 -2.48 10.18
CA ARG A 64 -7.10 -1.84 11.10
C ARG A 64 -8.54 -2.27 10.82
N ARG A 65 -8.87 -2.62 9.57
CA ARG A 65 -10.18 -3.18 9.19
C ARG A 65 -10.32 -4.67 9.55
N GLY A 66 -9.21 -5.33 9.93
CA GLY A 66 -9.17 -6.75 10.29
C GLY A 66 -9.16 -7.67 9.08
N LEU A 67 -8.69 -7.19 7.91
CA LEU A 67 -8.62 -8.01 6.72
C LEU A 67 -7.41 -8.94 6.77
N SER A 68 -7.65 -10.23 6.52
CA SER A 68 -6.56 -11.20 6.36
C SER A 68 -5.82 -10.99 5.04
N GLU A 69 -4.58 -11.46 4.96
CA GLU A 69 -3.79 -11.46 3.71
C GLU A 69 -4.54 -12.09 2.52
N ARG A 70 -5.34 -13.13 2.78
CA ARG A 70 -6.14 -13.78 1.75
C ARG A 70 -7.22 -12.85 1.21
N GLN A 71 -7.89 -12.10 2.09
CA GLN A 71 -8.91 -11.12 1.69
C GLN A 71 -8.27 -9.94 0.96
N VAL A 72 -7.12 -9.46 1.41
CA VAL A 72 -6.37 -8.40 0.71
C VAL A 72 -5.98 -8.84 -0.70
N ARG A 73 -5.44 -10.05 -0.86
CA ARG A 73 -5.13 -10.60 -2.20
C ARG A 73 -6.35 -10.71 -3.11
N ALA A 74 -7.50 -11.11 -2.57
CA ALA A 74 -8.74 -11.17 -3.34
C ALA A 74 -9.18 -9.78 -3.83
N LEU A 75 -9.13 -8.77 -2.95
CA LEU A 75 -9.47 -7.39 -3.31
C LEU A 75 -8.50 -6.79 -4.35
N ILE A 76 -7.20 -7.11 -4.26
CA ILE A 76 -6.21 -6.70 -5.26
C ILE A 76 -6.55 -7.31 -6.63
N ALA A 77 -6.84 -8.62 -6.67
CA ALA A 77 -7.20 -9.32 -7.90
C ALA A 77 -8.49 -8.75 -8.53
N GLU A 78 -9.47 -8.36 -7.71
CA GLU A 78 -10.70 -7.70 -8.19
C GLU A 78 -10.42 -6.31 -8.81
N GLN A 79 -9.46 -5.55 -8.30
CA GLN A 79 -9.07 -4.24 -8.86
C GLN A 79 -8.28 -4.36 -10.18
N GLU A 80 -7.47 -5.40 -10.32
CA GLU A 80 -6.66 -5.64 -11.52
C GLU A 80 -7.47 -6.29 -12.66
N ALA A 81 -8.66 -6.82 -12.36
CA ALA A 81 -9.57 -7.35 -13.37
C ALA A 81 -9.98 -6.23 -14.35
N PRO A 82 -9.94 -6.47 -15.67
CA PRO A 82 -10.34 -5.47 -16.65
C PRO A 82 -11.78 -5.02 -16.37
N ARG A 83 -11.97 -3.71 -16.20
CA ARG A 83 -13.29 -3.10 -16.15
C ARG A 83 -13.96 -3.37 -17.49
N ARG A 84 -14.94 -4.28 -17.51
CA ARG A 84 -15.80 -4.52 -18.69
C ARG A 84 -16.59 -3.28 -19.06
#